data_AF-A0A964YN03-F1
#
_entry.id   AF-A0A964YN03-F1
#
_cell.length_a   1.000
_cell.length_b   1.000
_cell.length_c   1.000
_cell.angle_alpha   90.00
_cell.angle_beta   90.00
_cell.angle_gamma   90.00
#
_symmetry.space_group_name_H-M   'P 1'
#
loop_
_entity.id
_entity.type
_entity.pdbx_description
1 polymer ?
#
loop_
_entity_poly.entity_id
_entity_poly.type
_entity_poly.pdbx_seq_one_letter_code
_entity_poly.pdbx_strand_id
1 'polypeptide(L)'
;MSSKPWGPPLWKILHGIAEALGNQSVPMLATDEAHEIVFLLRDVEKIMPCQLCRTHYREWRKNHPLEEIDRLRGHMLKTGVRQWLFDCHEQVNQSRNIESGLTVDQMPELYGNVDFKEAWGEFFTKVKLNTEIGLVSQSVLENFHRRLGMLRKLVGRY
;
A
#
# COMPACT_ATOMS: atom_id res chain seq x y z
N MET A 1 14.48 13.11 3.05
CA MET A 1 14.66 12.10 4.13
C MET A 1 14.94 10.74 3.49
N SER A 2 15.78 9.91 4.12
CA SER A 2 15.97 8.52 3.68
C SER A 2 14.66 7.74 3.80
N SER A 3 14.42 6.76 2.91
CA SER A 3 13.25 5.87 2.98
C SER A 3 13.36 4.78 4.05
N LYS A 4 14.58 4.50 4.54
CA LYS A 4 14.85 3.42 5.50
C LYS A 4 13.94 3.39 6.74
N PRO A 5 13.64 4.51 7.43
CA PRO A 5 12.88 4.45 8.67
C PRO A 5 11.36 4.28 8.50
N TRP A 6 10.75 4.83 7.43
CA TRP A 6 9.28 4.80 7.24
C TRP A 6 8.83 3.84 6.12
N GLY A 7 9.74 3.45 5.23
CA GLY A 7 9.45 2.56 4.10
C GLY A 7 9.01 1.15 4.54
N PRO A 8 9.75 0.44 5.40
CA PRO A 8 9.37 -0.89 5.85
C PRO A 8 7.96 -1.01 6.46
N PRO A 9 7.53 -0.15 7.40
CA PRO A 9 6.17 -0.25 7.93
C PRO A 9 5.11 0.11 6.89
N LEU A 10 5.39 1.03 5.95
CA LEU A 10 4.47 1.31 4.84
C LEU A 10 4.30 0.09 3.91
N TRP A 11 5.41 -0.57 3.53
CA TRP A 11 5.35 -1.80 2.75
C TRP A 11 4.60 -2.93 3.48
N LYS A 12 4.82 -3.07 4.80
CA LYS A 12 4.07 -4.03 5.64
C LYS A 12 2.57 -3.79 5.57
N ILE A 13 2.12 -2.53 5.64
CA ILE A 13 0.70 -2.17 5.49
C ILE A 13 0.19 -2.52 4.09
N LEU A 14 0.92 -2.14 3.03
CA LEU A 14 0.47 -2.30 1.65
C LEU A 14 0.39 -3.78 1.23
N HIS A 15 1.41 -4.57 1.52
CA HIS A 15 1.37 -6.01 1.23
C HIS A 15 0.37 -6.73 2.15
N GLY A 16 0.29 -6.34 3.42
CA GLY A 16 -0.69 -6.91 4.34
C GLY A 16 -2.14 -6.69 3.87
N ILE A 17 -2.45 -5.48 3.38
CA ILE A 17 -3.81 -5.20 2.88
C ILE A 17 -4.09 -5.98 1.60
N ALA A 18 -3.11 -6.10 0.69
CA ALA A 18 -3.24 -6.91 -0.51
C ALA A 18 -3.60 -8.37 -0.19
N GLU A 19 -2.98 -8.97 0.83
CA GLU A 19 -3.27 -10.34 1.26
C GLU A 19 -4.65 -10.53 1.92
N ALA A 20 -5.33 -9.45 2.29
CA ALA A 20 -6.66 -9.50 2.87
C ALA A 20 -7.81 -9.30 1.84
N LEU A 21 -7.50 -8.83 0.63
CA LEU A 21 -8.49 -8.56 -0.42
C LEU A 21 -9.16 -9.83 -0.96
N GLY A 22 -10.28 -9.63 -1.66
CA GLY A 22 -10.86 -10.64 -2.54
C GLY A 22 -11.83 -11.60 -1.86
N ASN A 23 -12.29 -11.27 -0.65
CA ASN A 23 -13.19 -12.12 0.15
C ASN A 23 -14.65 -11.63 0.13
N GLN A 24 -14.97 -10.58 -0.62
CA GLN A 24 -16.34 -10.06 -0.71
C GLN A 24 -17.24 -10.97 -1.54
N SER A 25 -18.35 -11.41 -0.95
CA SER A 25 -19.40 -12.18 -1.63
C SER A 25 -20.51 -11.31 -2.22
N VAL A 26 -20.69 -10.09 -1.71
CA VAL A 26 -21.70 -9.13 -2.19
C VAL A 26 -21.09 -8.28 -3.32
N PRO A 27 -21.66 -8.27 -4.54
CA PRO A 27 -21.07 -7.57 -5.69
C PRO A 27 -20.79 -6.08 -5.49
N MET A 28 -21.67 -5.40 -4.75
CA MET A 28 -21.51 -3.99 -4.39
C MET A 28 -20.28 -3.79 -3.48
N LEU A 29 -20.14 -4.60 -2.43
CA LEU A 29 -18.99 -4.53 -1.52
C LEU A 29 -17.68 -4.93 -2.22
N ALA A 30 -17.73 -5.89 -3.15
CA ALA A 30 -16.56 -6.24 -3.97
C ALA A 30 -16.11 -5.07 -4.86
N THR A 31 -17.05 -4.25 -5.32
CA THR A 31 -16.77 -3.03 -6.08
C THR A 31 -16.20 -1.94 -5.20
N ASP A 32 -16.73 -1.74 -4.00
CA ASP A 32 -16.18 -0.81 -3.01
C ASP A 32 -14.76 -1.21 -2.60
N GLU A 33 -14.49 -2.51 -2.40
CA GLU A 33 -13.15 -3.03 -2.09
C GLU A 33 -12.13 -2.66 -3.17
N ALA A 34 -12.47 -2.85 -4.45
CA ALA A 34 -11.61 -2.50 -5.57
C ALA A 34 -11.35 -0.99 -5.68
N HIS A 35 -12.39 -0.16 -5.54
CA HIS A 35 -12.24 1.29 -5.56
C HIS A 35 -11.37 1.79 -4.40
N GLU A 36 -11.60 1.27 -3.19
CA GLU A 36 -10.87 1.71 -2.00
C GLU A 36 -9.38 1.32 -2.05
N ILE A 37 -9.03 0.13 -2.55
CA ILE A 37 -7.59 -0.20 -2.75
C ILE A 37 -6.95 0.71 -3.81
N VAL A 38 -7.65 1.02 -4.91
CA VAL A 38 -7.13 1.95 -5.93
C VAL A 38 -6.93 3.35 -5.35
N PHE A 39 -7.87 3.86 -4.54
CA PHE A 39 -7.71 5.15 -3.87
C PHE A 39 -6.57 5.13 -2.85
N LEU A 40 -6.42 4.06 -2.07
CA LEU A 40 -5.31 3.90 -1.14
C LEU A 40 -3.97 3.95 -1.88
N LEU A 41 -3.82 3.19 -2.98
CA LEU A 41 -2.61 3.16 -3.81
C LEU A 41 -2.31 4.52 -4.45
N ARG A 42 -3.33 5.30 -4.84
CA ARG A 42 -3.15 6.68 -5.33
C ARG A 42 -2.67 7.63 -4.23
N ASP A 43 -3.12 7.45 -2.99
CA ASP A 43 -2.75 8.30 -1.86
C ASP A 43 -1.36 7.98 -1.28
N VAL A 44 -0.78 6.81 -1.58
CA VAL A 44 0.60 6.44 -1.19
C VAL A 44 1.61 7.53 -1.56
N GLU A 45 1.50 8.10 -2.77
CA GLU A 45 2.39 9.19 -3.21
C GLU A 45 2.38 10.36 -2.21
N LYS A 46 1.21 10.72 -1.68
CA LYS A 46 1.03 11.95 -0.90
C LYS A 46 1.54 11.80 0.53
N ILE A 47 1.54 10.58 1.07
CA ILE A 47 1.99 10.29 2.44
C ILE A 47 3.49 10.02 2.56
N MET A 48 4.21 9.83 1.45
CA MET A 48 5.65 9.58 1.49
C MET A 48 6.44 10.86 1.81
N PRO A 49 7.23 10.93 2.90
CA PRO A 49 8.04 12.10 3.25
C PRO A 49 9.36 12.18 2.46
N CYS A 50 9.32 11.87 1.16
CA CYS A 50 10.51 11.76 0.31
C CYS A 50 10.17 12.15 -1.13
N GLN A 51 10.65 13.32 -1.58
CA GLN A 51 10.31 13.85 -2.91
C GLN A 51 10.76 12.94 -4.06
N LEU A 52 11.95 12.35 -3.95
CA LEU A 52 12.46 11.39 -4.94
C LEU A 52 11.57 10.14 -5.01
N CYS A 53 11.21 9.58 -3.84
CA CYS A 53 10.33 8.42 -3.74
C CYS A 53 8.94 8.72 -4.33
N ARG A 54 8.40 9.92 -4.08
CA ARG A 54 7.15 10.39 -4.71
C ARG A 54 7.25 10.43 -6.23
N THR A 55 8.38 10.89 -6.76
CA THR A 55 8.62 10.98 -8.20
C THR A 55 8.68 9.59 -8.83
N HIS A 56 9.50 8.68 -8.27
CA HIS A 56 9.61 7.30 -8.78
C HIS A 56 8.28 6.55 -8.71
N TYR A 57 7.53 6.68 -7.60
CA TYR A 57 6.23 6.04 -7.48
C TYR A 57 5.19 6.62 -8.47
N ARG A 58 5.25 7.93 -8.74
CA ARG A 58 4.41 8.55 -9.75
C ARG A 58 4.73 8.02 -11.15
N GLU A 59 6.00 7.84 -11.49
CA GLU A 59 6.43 7.24 -12.75
C GLU A 59 5.99 5.78 -12.85
N TRP A 60 6.16 5.00 -11.78
CA TRP A 60 5.64 3.64 -11.69
C TRP A 60 4.15 3.57 -12.00
N ARG A 61 3.32 4.40 -11.33
CA ARG A 61 1.86 4.44 -11.55
C ARG A 61 1.46 4.90 -12.95
N LYS A 62 2.28 5.71 -13.63
CA LYS A 62 2.02 6.08 -15.04
C LYS A 62 2.24 4.90 -15.98
N ASN A 63 3.26 4.09 -15.71
CA ASN A 63 3.62 2.94 -16.53
C ASN A 63 2.84 1.66 -16.19
N HIS A 64 2.26 1.60 -14.99
CA HIS A 64 1.45 0.48 -14.49
C HIS A 64 0.11 1.01 -13.98
N PRO A 65 -0.82 1.35 -14.88
CA PRO A 65 -2.07 2.04 -14.54
C PRO A 65 -2.96 1.22 -13.58
N LEU A 66 -3.60 1.90 -12.63
CA LEU A 66 -4.46 1.24 -11.62
C LEU A 66 -5.88 0.96 -12.17
N GLU A 67 -6.20 1.46 -13.35
CA GLU A 67 -7.49 1.27 -14.03
C GLU A 67 -7.76 -0.21 -14.36
N GLU A 68 -6.72 -1.03 -14.51
CA GLU A 68 -6.87 -2.48 -14.67
C GLU A 68 -7.25 -3.15 -13.35
N ILE A 69 -6.62 -2.74 -12.23
CA ILE A 69 -6.96 -3.22 -10.88
C ILE A 69 -8.41 -2.89 -10.53
N ASP A 70 -8.88 -1.69 -10.93
CA ASP A 70 -10.23 -1.21 -10.65
C ASP A 70 -11.35 -2.09 -11.24
N ARG A 71 -11.02 -2.92 -12.24
CA ARG A 71 -11.93 -3.86 -12.89
C ARG A 71 -11.91 -5.27 -12.28
N LEU A 72 -10.94 -5.55 -11.40
CA LEU A 72 -10.76 -6.87 -10.81
C LEU A 72 -11.63 -7.04 -9.56
N ARG A 73 -12.07 -8.28 -9.29
CA ARG A 73 -12.85 -8.63 -8.11
C ARG A 73 -12.37 -9.97 -7.54
N GLY A 74 -12.68 -10.23 -6.28
CA GLY A 74 -12.41 -11.52 -5.64
C GLY A 74 -10.92 -11.91 -5.71
N HIS A 75 -10.65 -13.18 -5.98
CA HIS A 75 -9.28 -13.70 -6.11
C HIS A 75 -8.44 -12.92 -7.13
N MET A 76 -9.02 -12.50 -8.26
CA MET A 76 -8.28 -11.74 -9.28
C MET A 76 -7.81 -10.38 -8.77
N LEU A 77 -8.63 -9.71 -7.95
CA LEU A 77 -8.24 -8.45 -7.30
C LEU A 77 -7.05 -8.67 -6.38
N LYS A 78 -7.12 -9.70 -5.54
CA LYS A 78 -6.05 -10.07 -4.61
C LYS A 78 -4.73 -10.32 -5.34
N THR A 79 -4.73 -11.19 -6.35
CA THR A 79 -3.51 -11.53 -7.09
C THR A 79 -2.99 -10.36 -7.91
N GLY A 80 -3.89 -9.57 -8.52
CA GLY A 80 -3.51 -8.39 -9.30
C GLY A 80 -2.81 -7.34 -8.43
N VAL A 81 -3.38 -7.01 -7.26
CA VAL A 81 -2.77 -6.04 -6.33
C VAL A 81 -1.48 -6.58 -5.73
N ARG A 82 -1.41 -7.88 -5.37
CA ARG A 82 -0.19 -8.52 -4.89
C ARG A 82 0.94 -8.39 -5.91
N GLN A 83 0.69 -8.77 -7.16
CA GLN A 83 1.68 -8.72 -8.23
C GLN A 83 2.14 -7.28 -8.47
N TRP A 84 1.19 -6.34 -8.60
CA TRP A 84 1.49 -4.93 -8.83
C TRP A 84 2.38 -4.32 -7.74
N LEU A 85 2.09 -4.62 -6.47
CA LEU A 85 2.90 -4.15 -5.34
C LEU A 85 4.27 -4.84 -5.27
N PHE A 86 4.33 -6.14 -5.54
CA PHE A 86 5.58 -6.89 -5.58
C PHE A 86 6.53 -6.33 -6.65
N ASP A 87 6.04 -6.14 -7.88
CA ASP A 87 6.84 -5.58 -8.96
C ASP A 87 7.30 -4.15 -8.67
N CYS A 88 6.42 -3.34 -8.05
CA CYS A 88 6.78 -2.00 -7.60
C CYS A 88 7.92 -2.03 -6.56
N HIS A 89 7.83 -2.95 -5.59
CA HIS A 89 8.83 -3.07 -4.53
C HIS A 89 10.16 -3.59 -5.09
N GLU A 90 10.14 -4.55 -6.00
CA GLU A 90 11.35 -5.06 -6.66
C GLU A 90 11.99 -4.02 -7.57
N GLN A 91 11.22 -3.17 -8.26
CA GLN A 91 11.79 -2.05 -8.99
C GLN A 91 12.52 -1.07 -8.05
N VAL A 92 11.96 -0.79 -6.87
CA VAL A 92 12.61 0.02 -5.84
C VAL A 92 13.90 -0.65 -5.34
N ASN A 93 13.89 -1.96 -5.12
CA ASN A 93 15.06 -2.74 -4.71
C ASN A 93 16.17 -2.71 -5.77
N GLN A 94 15.83 -2.95 -7.04
CA GLN A 94 16.75 -2.87 -8.17
C GLN A 94 17.40 -1.49 -8.30
N SER A 95 16.62 -0.40 -8.15
CA SER A 95 17.15 0.97 -8.19
C SER A 95 18.18 1.28 -7.09
N ARG A 96 18.26 0.40 -6.08
CA ARG A 96 19.14 0.51 -4.92
C ARG A 96 20.19 -0.60 -4.88
N ASN A 97 20.30 -1.42 -5.93
CA ASN A 97 21.16 -2.61 -5.99
C ASN A 97 20.91 -3.56 -4.81
N ILE A 98 19.64 -3.79 -4.48
CA ILE A 98 19.21 -4.76 -3.48
C ILE A 98 18.57 -5.93 -4.21
N GLU A 99 19.02 -7.14 -3.91
CA GLU A 99 18.37 -8.38 -4.32
C GLU A 99 17.55 -8.90 -3.14
N SER A 100 16.24 -9.02 -3.32
CA SER A 100 15.36 -9.55 -2.26
C SER A 100 15.51 -11.06 -2.11
N GLY A 101 15.76 -11.77 -3.22
CA GLY A 101 15.68 -13.23 -3.31
C GLY A 101 14.26 -13.79 -3.17
N LEU A 102 13.24 -12.93 -3.21
CA LEU A 102 11.85 -13.31 -3.00
C LEU A 102 11.11 -13.55 -4.31
N THR A 103 10.08 -14.39 -4.26
CA THR A 103 9.07 -14.54 -5.31
C THR A 103 7.72 -14.01 -4.83
N VAL A 104 6.85 -13.63 -5.77
CA VAL A 104 5.50 -13.16 -5.46
C VAL A 104 4.68 -14.19 -4.66
N ASP A 105 4.95 -15.48 -4.85
CA ASP A 105 4.25 -16.58 -4.17
C ASP A 105 4.57 -16.66 -2.67
N GLN A 106 5.63 -15.99 -2.21
CA GLN A 106 5.98 -15.90 -0.79
C GLN A 106 5.24 -14.77 -0.05
N MET A 107 4.57 -13.86 -0.77
CA MET A 107 3.86 -12.73 -0.16
C MET A 107 2.77 -13.15 0.84
N PRO A 108 1.97 -14.22 0.60
CA PRO A 108 0.98 -14.70 1.57
C PRO A 108 1.61 -15.12 2.91
N GLU A 109 2.75 -15.79 2.88
CA GLU A 109 3.45 -16.22 4.10
C GLU A 109 4.03 -15.03 4.85
N LEU A 110 4.65 -14.10 4.13
CA LEU A 110 5.29 -12.92 4.72
C LEU A 110 4.29 -11.89 5.27
N TYR A 111 3.14 -11.73 4.62
CA TYR A 111 2.23 -10.60 4.89
C TYR A 111 0.79 -11.02 5.22
N GLY A 112 0.45 -12.31 5.22
CA GLY A 112 -0.91 -12.78 5.48
C GLY A 112 -1.43 -12.51 6.90
N ASN A 113 -0.55 -12.21 7.86
CA ASN A 113 -0.87 -12.02 9.28
C ASN A 113 -0.41 -10.66 9.84
N VAL A 114 -0.40 -9.61 9.02
CA VAL A 114 0.00 -8.27 9.45
C VAL A 114 -0.94 -7.73 10.55
N ASP A 115 -0.35 -7.31 11.68
CA ASP A 115 -1.01 -6.41 12.64
C ASP A 115 -0.98 -4.98 12.08
N PHE A 116 -2.11 -4.52 11.57
CA PHE A 116 -2.24 -3.19 10.99
C PHE A 116 -2.17 -2.06 12.02
N LYS A 117 -2.55 -2.31 13.27
CA LYS A 117 -2.48 -1.30 14.33
C LYS A 117 -1.03 -1.03 14.68
N GLU A 118 -0.25 -2.09 14.86
CA GLU A 118 1.20 -2.00 15.07
C GLU A 118 1.87 -1.33 13.86
N ALA A 119 1.66 -1.84 12.65
CA ALA A 119 2.30 -1.32 11.45
C ALA A 119 1.96 0.16 11.18
N TRP A 120 0.70 0.56 11.42
CA TRP A 120 0.31 1.96 11.35
C TRP A 120 0.98 2.81 12.43
N GLY A 121 1.04 2.33 13.68
CA GLY A 121 1.70 3.03 14.79
C GLY A 121 3.19 3.27 14.51
N GLU A 122 3.87 2.27 13.94
CA GLU A 122 5.25 2.39 13.48
C GLU A 122 5.37 3.42 12.37
N PHE A 123 4.60 3.30 11.29
CA PHE A 123 4.62 4.24 10.18
C PHE A 123 4.36 5.67 10.65
N PHE A 124 3.29 5.88 11.41
CA PHE A 124 2.86 7.17 11.93
C PHE A 124 3.96 7.84 12.76
N THR A 125 4.59 7.10 13.68
CA THR A 125 5.70 7.62 14.50
C THR A 125 6.86 8.12 13.65
N LYS A 126 7.16 7.45 12.53
CA LYS A 126 8.27 7.81 11.63
C LYS A 126 7.94 8.98 10.70
N VAL A 127 6.67 9.22 10.41
CA VAL A 127 6.23 10.32 9.54
C VAL A 127 5.71 11.54 10.29
N LYS A 128 5.37 11.45 11.58
CA LYS A 128 4.83 12.56 12.38
C LYS A 128 5.68 13.82 12.32
N LEU A 129 6.99 13.72 12.52
CA LEU A 129 7.88 14.89 12.41
C LEU A 129 7.82 15.55 11.03
N ASN A 130 7.59 14.78 9.96
CA ASN A 130 7.45 15.31 8.60
C ASN A 130 6.14 16.08 8.39
N THR A 131 5.11 15.80 9.20
CA THR A 131 3.89 16.61 9.22
C THR A 131 4.10 17.95 9.92
N GLU A 132 4.89 17.98 10.99
CA GLU A 132 5.20 19.19 11.76
C GLU A 132 6.06 20.18 10.95
N ILE A 133 6.95 19.68 10.09
CA ILE A 133 7.78 20.51 9.19
C ILE A 133 7.17 20.70 7.78
N GLY A 134 5.93 20.26 7.55
CA GLY A 134 5.18 20.52 6.31
C GLY A 134 5.57 19.69 5.09
N LEU A 135 6.37 18.63 5.22
CA LEU A 135 6.73 17.74 4.10
C LEU A 135 5.60 16.78 3.70
N VAL A 136 4.68 16.51 4.64
CA VAL A 136 3.44 15.75 4.45
C VAL A 136 2.32 16.54 5.14
N SER A 137 1.18 16.74 4.49
CA SER A 137 0.05 17.38 5.16
C SER A 137 -0.59 16.45 6.19
N GLN A 138 -0.90 16.97 7.38
CA GLN A 138 -1.64 16.21 8.40
C GLN A 138 -2.98 15.69 7.86
N SER A 139 -3.73 16.50 7.13
CA SER A 139 -5.02 16.09 6.55
C SER A 139 -4.88 14.95 5.54
N VAL A 140 -3.77 14.92 4.81
CA VAL A 140 -3.45 13.82 3.88
C VAL A 140 -3.20 12.52 4.64
N LEU A 141 -2.43 12.58 5.73
CA LEU A 141 -2.13 11.42 6.57
C LEU A 141 -3.39 10.87 7.26
N GLU A 142 -4.24 11.75 7.78
CA GLU A 142 -5.53 11.39 8.39
C GLU A 142 -6.49 10.76 7.38
N ASN A 143 -6.55 11.30 6.15
CA ASN A 143 -7.37 10.74 5.09
C ASN A 143 -6.88 9.35 4.66
N PHE A 144 -5.57 9.15 4.55
CA PHE A 144 -5.00 7.84 4.27
C PHE A 144 -5.35 6.84 5.39
N HIS A 145 -5.19 7.22 6.65
CA HIS A 145 -5.55 6.37 7.79
C HIS A 145 -7.03 5.99 7.78
N ARG A 146 -7.90 6.96 7.48
CA ARG A 146 -9.35 6.73 7.38
C ARG A 146 -9.67 5.71 6.29
N ARG A 147 -9.09 5.86 5.09
CA ARG A 147 -9.26 4.90 3.98
C ARG A 147 -8.74 3.52 4.34
N LEU A 148 -7.55 3.43 4.92
CA LEU A 148 -7.01 2.16 5.43
C LEU A 148 -7.99 1.52 6.42
N GLY A 149 -8.57 2.30 7.34
CA GLY A 149 -9.60 1.83 8.26
C GLY A 149 -10.88 1.34 7.57
N MET A 150 -11.34 2.02 6.52
CA MET A 150 -12.50 1.57 5.73
C MET A 150 -12.20 0.26 5.00
N LEU A 151 -11.07 0.17 4.32
CA LEU A 151 -10.66 -1.02 3.59
C LEU A 151 -10.47 -2.21 4.55
N ARG A 152 -9.85 -2.00 5.71
CA ARG A 152 -9.73 -3.00 6.78
C ARG A 152 -11.07 -3.53 7.26
N LYS A 153 -12.10 -2.68 7.36
CA LYS A 153 -13.46 -3.11 7.70
C LYS A 153 -14.06 -3.97 6.61
N LEU A 154 -13.89 -3.58 5.33
CA LEU A 154 -14.34 -4.38 4.20
C LEU A 154 -13.70 -5.77 4.24
N VAL A 155 -12.38 -5.86 4.41
CA VAL A 155 -11.64 -7.14 4.40
C VAL A 155 -11.68 -7.93 5.72
N GLY A 156 -12.45 -7.49 6.73
CA GLY A 156 -12.58 -8.20 8.00
C GLY A 156 -11.32 -8.22 8.89
N ARG A 157 -10.47 -7.19 8.82
CA ARG A 157 -9.20 -7.03 9.57
C ARG A 157 -9.24 -5.85 10.56
N TYR A 158 -10.23 -5.86 11.47
CA TYR A 158 -10.48 -4.79 12.46
C TYR A 158 -9.44 -4.71 13.59
#